data_AF-A0A1H1U109-F1
#
_entry.id   AF-A0A1H1U109-F1
#
_cell.length_a   1.000
_cell.length_b   1.000
_cell.length_c   1.000
_cell.angle_alpha   90.00
_cell.angle_beta   90.00
_cell.angle_gamma   90.00
#
_symmetry.space_group_name_H-M   'P 1'
#
loop_
_entity.id
_entity.type
_entity.pdbx_description
1 polymer ?
#
loop_
_entity_poly.entity_id
_entity_poly.type
_entity_poly.pdbx_seq_one_letter_code
_entity_poly.pdbx_strand_id
1 'polypeptide(L)' 'MKIPNSTELADAILSGSVSFAVRDDRPYDAPRICPLCQRRMVVKINPFGWEAACSRHGLFRSEWLER' A
#
# COMPACT_ATOMS: atom_id res chain seq x y z
N MET A 1 5.69 -9.54 -12.14
CA MET A 1 6.40 -9.08 -10.92
C MET A 1 6.16 -10.10 -9.82
N LYS A 2 7.20 -10.57 -9.12
CA LYS A 2 7.02 -11.41 -7.93
C LYS A 2 6.81 -10.50 -6.71
N ILE A 3 5.73 -10.73 -5.98
CA ILE A 3 5.49 -10.07 -4.69
C ILE A 3 6.18 -10.95 -3.64
N PRO A 4 7.04 -10.39 -2.79
CA PRO A 4 7.68 -11.16 -1.72
C PRO A 4 6.66 -11.48 -0.62
N ASN A 5 6.89 -12.56 0.13
CA ASN A 5 6.10 -12.92 1.32
C ASN A 5 6.49 -12.09 2.57
N SER A 6 7.04 -10.88 2.38
CA SER A 6 7.39 -9.97 3.49
C SER A 6 6.13 -9.25 3.98
N THR A 7 6.00 -9.09 5.30
CA THR A 7 4.93 -8.34 5.96
C THR A 7 5.36 -6.95 6.43
N GLU A 8 6.63 -6.57 6.24
CA GLU A 8 7.19 -5.33 6.78
C GLU A 8 6.39 -4.08 6.41
N LEU A 9 5.86 -4.02 5.17
CA LEU A 9 5.01 -2.91 4.76
C LEU A 9 3.65 -2.92 5.48
N ALA A 10 3.06 -4.10 5.68
CA ALA A 10 1.80 -4.25 6.40
C ALA A 10 1.95 -3.85 7.86
N ASP A 11 2.99 -4.37 8.51
CA ASP A 11 3.29 -4.11 9.92
C ASP A 11 3.56 -2.61 10.15
N ALA A 12 4.29 -1.96 9.24
CA ALA A 12 4.59 -0.53 9.33
C ALA A 12 3.32 0.34 9.24
N ILE A 13 2.36 -0.03 8.39
CA ILE A 13 1.13 0.72 8.19
C ILE A 13 0.17 0.47 9.35
N LEU A 14 -0.02 -0.79 9.75
CA LEU A 14 -0.94 -1.17 10.84
C LEU A 14 -0.47 -0.66 12.21
N SER A 15 0.84 -0.50 12.41
CA SER A 15 1.43 0.14 13.60
C SER A 15 1.35 1.67 13.58
N GLY A 16 0.99 2.28 12.44
CA GLY A 16 1.01 3.74 12.27
C GLY A 16 2.39 4.35 12.13
N SER A 17 3.47 3.55 12.05
CA SER A 17 4.83 4.04 11.79
C SER A 17 4.96 4.72 10.42
N VAL A 18 4.07 4.37 9.50
CA VAL A 18 3.98 4.94 8.16
C VAL A 18 2.52 5.24 7.84
N SER A 19 2.26 6.44 7.32
CA SER A 19 0.94 6.87 6.87
C SER A 19 1.00 7.40 5.44
N PHE A 20 -0.10 7.23 4.71
CA PHE A 20 -0.30 7.79 3.38
C PHE A 20 -1.40 8.83 3.45
N ALA A 21 -1.18 9.97 2.79
CA ALA A 21 -2.24 10.94 2.57
C ALA A 21 -3.21 10.38 1.52
N VAL A 22 -4.17 9.58 1.96
CA VAL A 22 -5.29 9.18 1.13
C VAL A 22 -6.34 10.27 1.20
N ARG A 23 -6.91 10.62 0.06
CA ARG A 23 -7.95 11.62 0.00
C ARG A 23 -9.30 10.92 -0.07
N ASP A 24 -10.21 11.27 0.82
CA ASP A 24 -11.56 10.70 0.87
C ASP A 24 -12.35 10.98 -0.42
N ASP A 25 -12.06 12.09 -1.11
CA ASP A 25 -12.70 12.45 -2.38
C ASP A 25 -12.22 11.59 -3.57
N ARG A 26 -11.14 10.82 -3.40
CA ARG A 26 -10.51 10.00 -4.45
C ARG A 26 -10.04 8.66 -3.88
N PRO A 27 -10.97 7.73 -3.59
CA PRO A 27 -10.64 6.43 -2.99
C PRO A 27 -9.72 5.55 -3.85
N TYR A 28 -9.63 5.85 -5.15
CA TYR A 28 -8.79 5.13 -6.11
C TYR A 28 -7.39 5.75 -6.30
N ASP A 29 -7.05 6.83 -5.59
CA ASP A 29 -5.73 7.46 -5.62
C ASP A 29 -4.71 6.66 -4.80
N ALA A 30 -4.39 5.47 -5.29
CA ALA A 30 -3.51 4.52 -4.64
C ALA A 30 -2.05 5.00 -4.65
N PRO A 31 -1.30 4.82 -3.55
CA PRO A 31 0.12 5.14 -3.52
C PRO A 31 0.90 4.24 -4.47
N ARG A 32 1.70 4.87 -5.33
CA ARG A 32 2.55 4.17 -6.31
C ARG A 32 3.99 4.02 -5.88
N ILE A 33 4.36 4.58 -4.72
CA ILE A 33 5.73 4.56 -4.20
C ILE A 33 5.72 3.94 -2.80
N CYS A 34 6.62 2.99 -2.58
CA CYS A 34 6.79 2.38 -1.27
C CYS A 34 7.50 3.36 -0.33
N PRO A 35 6.93 3.67 0.85
CA PRO A 35 7.51 4.63 1.80
C PRO A 35 8.81 4.11 2.44
N LEU A 36 8.96 2.79 2.56
CA LEU A 36 10.11 2.15 3.18
C LEU A 36 11.36 2.10 2.27
N CYS A 37 11.20 1.95 0.94
CA CYS A 37 12.35 1.86 0.01
C CYS A 37 12.30 2.79 -1.21
N GLN A 38 11.27 3.63 -1.33
CA GLN A 38 11.08 4.57 -2.45
C GLN A 38 11.00 3.91 -3.84
N ARG A 39 10.76 2.59 -3.91
CA ARG A 39 10.54 1.89 -5.17
C ARG A 39 9.10 2.05 -5.65
N ARG A 40 8.92 2.03 -6.97
CA ARG A 40 7.59 1.95 -7.58
C ARG A 40 6.91 0.64 -7.20
N MET A 41 5.64 0.74 -6.81
CA MET A 41 4.76 -0.38 -6.51
C MET A 41 3.89 -0.67 -7.73
N VAL A 42 3.49 -1.92 -7.90
CA VAL A 42 2.42 -2.26 -8.85
C VAL A 42 1.09 -2.15 -8.12
N VAL A 43 0.20 -1.33 -8.68
CA VAL A 43 -1.13 -1.07 -8.14
C VAL A 43 -2.16 -1.80 -8.98
N LYS A 44 -3.09 -2.47 -8.31
CA LYS A 44 -4.33 -3.01 -8.88
C LYS A 44 -5.51 -2.30 -8.25
N ILE A 45 -6.32 -1.66 -9.09
CA ILE A 45 -7.59 -1.06 -8.67
C ILE A 45 -8.70 -2.10 -8.81
N ASN A 46 -9.60 -2.15 -7.83
CA ASN A 46 -10.83 -2.93 -7.88
C ASN A 46 -12.02 -2.00 -7.53
N PRO A 47 -13.28 -2.41 -7.78
CA PRO A 47 -14.44 -1.56 -7.48
C PRO A 47 -14.56 -1.13 -6.00
N PHE A 48 -13.97 -1.91 -5.09
CA PHE A 48 -14.03 -1.72 -3.63
C PHE A 48 -12.78 -1.06 -3.03
N GLY A 49 -11.79 -0.67 -3.84
CA GLY A 49 -10.53 -0.11 -3.35
C GLY A 49 -9.33 -0.49 -4.22
N TRP A 50 -8.18 -0.69 -3.59
CA TRP A 50 -6.94 -1.01 -4.31
C TRP A 50 -5.96 -1.85 -3.49
N GLU A 51 -5.09 -2.53 -4.22
CA GLU A 51 -3.95 -3.29 -3.69
C GLU A 51 -2.66 -2.80 -4.36
N ALA A 52 -1.67 -2.40 -3.56
CA ALA A 52 -0.35 -2.02 -3.99
C ALA A 52 0.68 -3.06 -3.54
N ALA A 53 1.60 -3.44 -4.43
CA ALA A 53 2.62 -4.42 -4.13
C ALA A 53 4.04 -3.86 -4.36
N CYS A 54 4.85 -3.87 -3.30
CA CYS A 54 6.27 -3.58 -3.35
C CYS A 54 7.05 -4.87 -3.64
N SER A 55 8.04 -4.82 -4.52
CA SER A 55 8.91 -5.99 -4.82
C SER A 55 9.77 -6.44 -3.64
N ARG A 56 9.89 -5.63 -2.58
CA ARG A 56 10.75 -5.90 -1.41
C ARG A 56 9.95 -6.11 -0.13
N HIS A 57 8.96 -5.26 0.12
CA HIS A 57 8.30 -5.19 1.42
C HIS A 57 6.88 -5.76 1.43
N GLY A 58 6.41 -6.30 0.30
CA GLY A 58 5.15 -7.03 0.23
C GLY A 58 3.94 -6.18 -0.15
N LEU A 59 2.80 -6.59 0.37
CA LEU A 59 1.47 -6.08 0.01
C LEU A 59 1.07 -4.87 0.86
N PHE A 60 0.18 -4.07 0.29
CA PHE A 60 -0.53 -2.99 0.93
C PHE A 60 -1.93 -2.86 0.33
N ARG A 61 -2.95 -2.72 1.17
CA ARG A 61 -4.35 -2.62 0.76
C ARG A 61 -5.00 -1.37 1.34
N SER A 62 -5.93 -0.81 0.58
CA SER A 62 -6.73 0.35 1.02
C SER A 62 -7.45 0.09 2.35
N GLU A 63 -7.91 -1.15 2.58
CA GLU A 63 -8.61 -1.58 3.79
C GLU A 63 -7.80 -1.37 5.09
N TRP A 64 -6.46 -1.27 5.02
CA TRP A 64 -5.62 -1.04 6.20
C TRP A 64 -5.57 0.42 6.64
N LEU A 65 -6.10 1.34 5.83
CA LEU A 65 -6.16 2.77 6.12
C LEU A 65 -7.48 3.20 6.74
N GLU A 66 -8.53 2.40 6.63
CA GLU A 66 -9.90 2.71 7.11
C GLU A 66 -10.07 2.47 8.63
N ARG A 67 -8.98 2.50 9.41
CA ARG A 67 -9.00 2.32 10.86
C ARG A 67 -9.18 3.62 11.63
#